data_AF-A0A2J8QLR0-F1
#
_entry.id   AF-A0A2J8QLR0-F1
#
_cell.length_a   1.000
_cell.length_b   1.000
_cell.length_c   1.000
_cell.angle_alpha   90.00
_cell.angle_beta   90.00
_cell.angle_gamma   90.00
#
_symmetry.space_group_name_H-M   'P 1'
#
loop_
_entity.id
_entity.type
_entity.pdbx_description
1 polymer ?
#
loop_
_entity_poly.entity_id
_entity_poly.type
_entity_poly.pdbx_seq_one_letter_code
_entity_poly.pdbx_strand_id
1 'polypeptide(L)' 'MKNYKAIGKIGEGTFSEVMKMQSLRDGNYYACKQMKQRFEREKIPIIRKKNYALYVPVM' A
#
# COMPACT_ATOMS: atom_id res chain seq x y z
N MET A 1 -6.99 -0.64 -8.86
CA MET A 1 -6.23 0.61 -9.09
C MET A 1 -6.88 1.59 -10.07
N LYS A 2 -8.11 1.37 -10.61
CA LYS A 2 -8.73 2.29 -11.59
C LYS A 2 -9.01 3.72 -11.09
N ASN A 3 -8.95 3.98 -9.78
CA ASN A 3 -9.24 5.28 -9.17
C ASN A 3 -8.02 5.95 -8.55
N TYR A 4 -6.81 5.45 -8.83
CA TYR A 4 -5.58 6.02 -8.28
C TYR A 4 -4.51 6.12 -9.36
N LYS A 5 -3.83 7.25 -9.42
CA LYS A 5 -2.69 7.52 -10.28
C LYS A 5 -1.40 7.41 -9.48
N ALA A 6 -0.46 6.60 -9.94
CA ALA A 6 0.88 6.56 -9.35
C ALA A 6 1.63 7.85 -9.69
N ILE A 7 2.20 8.49 -8.68
CA ILE A 7 3.01 9.71 -8.82
C ILE A 7 4.49 9.37 -8.83
N GLY A 8 4.92 8.49 -7.93
CA GLY A 8 6.31 8.05 -7.86
C GLY A 8 6.62 7.27 -6.59
N LYS A 9 7.79 6.63 -6.56
CA LYS A 9 8.31 5.94 -5.38
C LYS A 9 8.80 6.98 -4.36
N ILE A 10 8.39 6.80 -3.11
CA ILE A 10 8.78 7.67 -1.99
C ILE A 10 9.57 6.93 -0.90
N GLY A 11 9.65 5.60 -0.98
CA GLY A 11 10.41 4.83 -0.02
C GLY A 11 10.70 3.42 -0.49
N GLU A 12 11.77 2.86 0.05
CA GLU A 12 12.18 1.47 -0.15
C GLU A 12 12.50 0.84 1.19
N GLY A 13 11.94 -0.34 1.42
CA GLY A 13 12.32 -1.23 2.49
C GLY A 13 12.84 -2.55 1.94
N THR A 14 13.38 -3.36 2.83
CA THR A 14 13.91 -4.69 2.49
C THR A 14 12.87 -5.55 1.78
N PHE A 15 11.62 -5.54 2.28
CA PHE A 15 10.54 -6.41 1.80
C PHE A 15 9.45 -5.68 1.01
N SER A 16 9.55 -4.36 0.89
CA SER A 16 8.48 -3.54 0.32
C SER A 16 8.99 -2.28 -0.34
N GLU A 17 8.16 -1.69 -1.16
CA GLU A 17 8.31 -0.33 -1.64
C GLU A 17 7.09 0.51 -1.25
N VAL A 18 7.28 1.81 -1.16
CA VAL A 18 6.20 2.77 -0.87
C VAL A 18 6.10 3.73 -2.04
N MET A 19 4.91 3.79 -2.64
CA MET A 19 4.58 4.72 -3.73
C MET A 19 3.62 5.80 -3.25
N LYS A 20 3.86 7.04 -3.67
CA LYS A 20 2.86 8.11 -3.60
C LYS A 20 1.83 7.90 -4.69
N MET A 21 0.57 7.81 -4.29
CA MET A 21 -0.58 7.66 -5.16
C MET A 21 -1.48 8.88 -4.99
N GLN A 22 -2.04 9.39 -6.08
CA GLN A 22 -3.10 10.38 -6.06
C GLN A 22 -4.43 9.69 -6.32
N SER A 23 -5.41 9.90 -5.47
CA SER A 23 -6.78 9.46 -5.72
C SER A 23 -7.41 10.33 -6.79
N LEU A 24 -8.03 9.69 -7.78
CA LEU A 24 -8.75 10.35 -8.87
C LEU A 24 -10.15 10.83 -8.43
N ARG A 25 -10.61 10.46 -7.23
CA ARG A 25 -11.93 10.83 -6.71
C ARG A 25 -11.94 12.17 -6.00
N ASP A 26 -10.93 12.40 -5.16
CA ASP A 26 -10.81 13.57 -4.28
C ASP A 26 -9.53 14.37 -4.53
N GLY A 27 -8.62 13.89 -5.39
CA GLY A 27 -7.35 14.55 -5.68
C GLY A 27 -6.28 14.41 -4.59
N ASN A 28 -6.61 13.78 -3.45
CA ASN A 28 -5.72 13.66 -2.30
C ASN A 28 -4.60 12.64 -2.53
N TYR A 29 -3.51 12.81 -1.76
CA TYR A 29 -2.34 11.94 -1.83
C TYR A 29 -2.32 10.91 -0.71
N TYR A 30 -1.91 9.69 -1.08
CA TYR A 30 -1.83 8.54 -0.19
C TYR A 30 -0.52 7.79 -0.39
N ALA A 31 -0.01 7.17 0.67
CA ALA A 31 1.11 6.24 0.58
C ALA A 31 0.60 4.80 0.37
N CYS A 32 1.04 4.16 -0.71
CA CYS A 32 0.73 2.77 -1.00
C CYS A 32 1.98 1.92 -0.76
N LYS A 33 1.95 1.07 0.26
CA LYS A 33 3.02 0.12 0.57
C LYS A 33 2.77 -1.19 -0.17
N GLN A 34 3.65 -1.53 -1.11
CA GLN A 34 3.62 -2.76 -1.88
C GLN A 34 4.71 -3.72 -1.41
N MET A 35 4.35 -4.97 -1.15
CA MET A 35 5.34 -6.00 -0.81
C MET A 35 6.00 -6.52 -2.10
N LYS A 36 7.34 -6.59 -2.13
CA LYS A 36 8.13 -7.02 -3.31
C LYS A 36 7.92 -8.49 -3.66
N GLN A 37 7.73 -9.33 -2.64
CA GLN A 37 7.50 -10.75 -2.79
C GLN A 37 6.13 -11.12 -2.21
N ARG A 38 5.44 -12.03 -2.90
CA ARG A 38 4.24 -12.69 -2.37
C ARG A 38 4.70 -13.85 -1.50
N PHE A 39 4.68 -13.66 -0.19
CA PHE A 39 4.87 -14.77 0.74
C PHE A 39 3.64 -15.70 0.63
N GLU A 40 3.83 -16.91 0.14
CA GLU A 40 2.86 -17.98 0.36
C GLU A 40 2.83 -18.28 1.84
N ARG A 41 1.69 -18.02 2.47
CA ARG A 41 1.49 -18.43 3.86
C ARG A 41 1.41 -19.96 3.84
N GLU A 42 2.32 -20.63 4.54
CA GLU A 42 2.00 -21.96 5.07
C GLU A 42 0.63 -21.85 5.77
N LYS A 43 -0.25 -22.83 5.55
CA LYS A 43 -1.66 -22.80 5.98
C LYS A 43 -1.77 -22.92 7.50
N ILE A 44 -1.32 -21.91 8.23
CA ILE A 44 -1.59 -21.75 9.65
C ILE A 44 -2.84 -20.85 9.75
N PRO A 45 -3.91 -21.26 10.46
CA PRO A 45 -5.18 -20.54 10.48
C PRO A 45 -5.07 -19.25 11.31
N ILE A 46 -4.42 -18.23 10.76
CA ILE A 46 -4.39 -16.88 11.35
C ILE A 46 -5.50 -16.07 10.67
N ILE A 47 -6.51 -15.75 11.47
CA ILE A 47 -7.72 -14.98 11.17
C ILE A 47 -7.40 -13.81 10.21
N ARG A 48 -8.03 -13.84 9.04
CA ARG A 48 -7.90 -12.81 7.98
C ARG A 48 -8.56 -11.49 8.43
N LYS A 49 -7.80 -10.57 9.04
CA LYS A 49 -8.14 -9.13 8.90
C LYS A 49 -7.65 -8.66 7.53
N LYS A 50 -8.57 -8.58 6.57
CA LYS A 50 -8.34 -7.98 5.26
C LYS A 50 -8.16 -6.46 5.44
N ASN A 51 -7.20 -5.91 4.70
CA ASN A 51 -7.08 -4.49 4.34
C ASN A 51 -6.69 -3.50 5.45
N TYR A 52 -5.41 -3.44 5.81
CA TYR A 52 -4.83 -2.26 6.47
C TYR A 52 -4.38 -1.27 5.38
N ALA A 53 -5.32 -0.53 4.81
CA ALA A 53 -5.00 0.82 4.36
C ALA A 53 -5.00 1.69 5.62
N LEU A 54 -3.85 1.78 6.29
CA LEU A 54 -3.69 2.67 7.43
C LEU A 54 -3.62 4.10 6.86
N TYR A 55 -4.60 4.94 7.20
CA TYR A 55 -4.54 6.38 6.98
C TYR A 55 -3.37 6.93 7.77
N VAL A 56 -2.40 7.54 7.09
CA VAL A 56 -1.28 8.24 7.72
C VAL A 56 -1.53 9.73 7.46
N PRO A 57 -1.91 10.53 8.49
CA PRO A 57 -1.97 11.97 8.33
C PRO A 57 -0.55 12.48 8.09
N VAL A 58 -0.36 13.24 7.02
CA VAL A 58 0.88 13.96 6.76
C VAL A 58 0.85 15.21 7.65
N MET A 59 1.78 15.28 8.61
CA MET A 59 2.10 16.51 9.35
C MET A 59 2.78 17.52 8.44
#